data_AF-A0A7G9FZF3-F1
#
_entry.id   AF-A0A7G9FZF3-F1
#
_cell.length_a   1.000
_cell.length_b   1.000
_cell.length_c   1.000
_cell.angle_alpha   90.00
_cell.angle_beta   90.00
_cell.angle_gamma   90.00
#
_symmetry.space_group_name_H-M   'P 1'
#
loop_
_entity.id
_entity.type
_entity.pdbx_description
1 polymer ?
#
loop_
_entity_poly.entity_id
_entity_poly.type
_entity_poly.pdbx_seq_one_letter_code
_entity_poly.pdbx_strand_id
1 'polypeptide(L)'
;MGGIEIYRNIYIKEQQWINRLMDVEFRGRDILLKQFSKAKIIYKQEYAFISLKFKIEGEIEPYPYRVRVPVEMRAFQTSTAPIVFLLHVVNGVIDELEIITADLTQIDADSIKLEKVEYEVNQEVVVKK
;
A
#
# COMPACT_ATOMS: atom_id res chain seq x y z
N MET A 1 -14.08 -24.71 -3.91
CA MET A 1 -14.17 -24.23 -5.31
C MET A 1 -13.42 -22.92 -5.37
N GLY A 2 -12.22 -22.90 -5.94
CA GLY A 2 -11.42 -21.67 -6.03
C GLY A 2 -11.99 -20.78 -7.12
N GLY A 3 -12.50 -19.61 -6.73
CA GLY A 3 -12.88 -18.59 -7.71
C GLY A 3 -11.64 -18.16 -8.50
N ILE A 4 -11.83 -17.81 -9.78
CA ILE A 4 -10.74 -17.24 -10.59
C ILE A 4 -10.43 -15.87 -10.00
N GLU A 5 -9.25 -15.70 -9.42
CA GLU A 5 -8.76 -14.37 -9.02
C GLU A 5 -8.39 -13.59 -10.28
N ILE A 6 -9.21 -12.60 -10.62
CA ILE A 6 -9.03 -11.78 -11.82
C ILE A 6 -8.39 -10.46 -11.42
N TYR A 7 -7.23 -10.17 -12.00
CA TYR A 7 -6.59 -8.87 -11.89
C TYR A 7 -7.43 -7.79 -12.58
N ARG A 8 -7.72 -6.71 -11.86
CA ARG A 8 -8.46 -5.54 -12.36
C ARG A 8 -7.68 -4.25 -12.21
N ASN A 9 -8.14 -3.20 -12.87
CA ASN A 9 -7.60 -1.86 -12.67
C ASN A 9 -7.87 -1.38 -11.23
N ILE A 10 -6.99 -0.51 -10.73
CA ILE A 10 -7.13 0.18 -9.45
C ILE A 10 -8.33 1.14 -9.54
N TYR A 11 -9.22 1.09 -8.56
CA TYR A 11 -10.38 1.96 -8.45
C TYR A 11 -10.04 3.22 -7.65
N ILE A 12 -10.93 4.22 -7.73
CA ILE A 12 -10.73 5.54 -7.13
C ILE A 12 -10.37 5.46 -5.64
N LYS A 13 -11.05 4.59 -4.88
CA LYS A 13 -10.81 4.41 -3.44
C LYS A 13 -9.41 3.87 -3.15
N GLU A 14 -8.97 2.85 -3.87
CA GLU A 14 -7.61 2.31 -3.71
C GLU A 14 -6.55 3.29 -4.18
N GLN A 15 -6.84 4.05 -5.24
CA GLN A 15 -5.98 5.13 -5.70
C GLN A 15 -5.82 6.22 -4.64
N GLN A 16 -6.88 6.55 -3.89
CA GLN A 16 -6.79 7.48 -2.76
C GLN A 16 -5.87 6.94 -1.66
N TRP A 17 -5.97 5.65 -1.32
CA TRP A 17 -5.07 5.02 -0.35
C TRP A 17 -3.61 5.06 -0.80
N ILE A 18 -3.35 4.67 -2.06
CA ILE A 18 -2.00 4.70 -2.65
C ILE A 18 -1.45 6.12 -2.70
N ASN A 19 -2.23 7.09 -3.19
CA ASN A 19 -1.80 8.48 -3.24
C ASN A 19 -1.44 8.99 -1.85
N ARG A 20 -2.29 8.72 -0.85
CA ARG A 20 -2.06 9.17 0.52
C ARG A 20 -0.81 8.53 1.13
N LEU A 21 -0.64 7.22 0.97
CA LEU A 21 0.56 6.50 1.40
C LEU A 21 1.83 7.11 0.78
N MET A 22 1.74 7.49 -0.49
CA MET A 22 2.85 8.04 -1.26
C MET A 22 3.02 9.55 -1.09
N ASP A 23 2.30 10.24 -0.19
CA ASP A 23 2.49 11.69 0.03
C ASP A 23 3.84 12.01 0.72
N VAL A 24 4.44 11.05 1.43
CA VAL A 24 5.74 11.22 2.11
C VAL A 24 6.91 11.01 1.16
N GLU A 25 7.98 11.78 1.33
CA GLU A 25 9.20 11.64 0.53
C GLU A 25 10.11 10.53 1.06
N PHE A 26 10.59 9.69 0.14
CA PHE A 26 11.64 8.71 0.37
C PHE A 26 12.37 8.41 -0.95
N ARG A 27 13.57 7.86 -0.87
CA ARG A 27 14.41 7.58 -2.03
C ARG A 27 13.75 6.53 -2.94
N GLY A 28 13.68 6.80 -4.25
CA GLY A 28 13.09 5.88 -5.24
C GLY A 28 11.56 5.84 -5.25
N ARG A 29 10.89 6.75 -4.53
CA ARG A 29 9.43 6.93 -4.53
C ARG A 29 8.86 7.09 -5.94
N ASP A 30 9.53 7.87 -6.80
CA ASP A 30 9.15 8.12 -8.18
C ASP A 30 9.14 6.85 -9.02
N ILE A 31 10.08 5.93 -8.78
CA ILE A 31 10.11 4.61 -9.43
C ILE A 31 8.85 3.83 -9.04
N LEU A 32 8.53 3.75 -7.73
CA LEU A 32 7.33 3.04 -7.27
C LEU A 32 6.03 3.66 -7.83
N LEU A 33 5.94 4.99 -7.94
CA LEU A 33 4.81 5.66 -8.59
C LEU A 33 4.64 5.24 -10.06
N LYS A 34 5.74 5.10 -10.81
CA LYS A 34 5.68 4.55 -12.18
C LYS A 34 5.18 3.11 -12.19
N GLN A 35 5.58 2.28 -11.21
CA GLN A 35 5.07 0.91 -11.10
C GLN A 35 3.56 0.89 -10.85
N PHE A 36 3.06 1.70 -9.90
CA PHE A 36 1.62 1.83 -9.65
C PHE A 36 0.84 2.22 -10.90
N SER A 37 1.38 3.10 -11.75
CA SER A 37 0.71 3.51 -12.99
C SER A 37 0.45 2.39 -14.00
N LYS A 38 1.18 1.27 -13.90
CA LYS A 38 1.03 0.08 -14.75
C LYS A 38 0.41 -1.11 -14.00
N ALA A 39 0.02 -0.93 -12.75
CA ALA A 39 -0.41 -2.02 -11.89
C ALA A 39 -1.88 -2.37 -12.10
N LYS A 40 -2.15 -3.67 -12.07
CA LYS A 40 -3.47 -4.23 -11.79
C LYS A 40 -3.45 -4.89 -10.42
N ILE A 41 -4.62 -5.07 -9.82
CA ILE A 41 -4.74 -5.66 -8.49
C ILE A 41 -5.70 -6.83 -8.43
N ILE A 42 -5.42 -7.76 -7.53
CA ILE A 42 -6.42 -8.60 -6.89
C ILE A 42 -6.72 -7.95 -5.54
N TYR A 43 -8.00 -7.70 -5.28
CA TYR A 43 -8.48 -7.19 -4.00
C TYR A 43 -8.99 -8.34 -3.16
N LYS A 44 -8.49 -8.44 -1.92
CA LYS A 44 -8.99 -9.41 -0.94
C LYS A 44 -9.26 -8.69 0.37
N GLN A 45 -10.45 -8.89 0.92
CA GLN A 45 -10.82 -8.40 2.25
C GLN A 45 -11.27 -9.56 3.11
N GLU A 46 -10.67 -9.64 4.29
CA GLU A 46 -11.06 -10.52 5.39
C GLU A 46 -11.44 -9.65 6.59
N TYR A 47 -11.65 -10.26 7.77
CA TYR A 47 -12.18 -9.57 8.94
C TYR A 47 -11.36 -8.33 9.33
N ALA A 48 -10.07 -8.50 9.63
CA ALA A 48 -9.18 -7.43 10.09
C ALA A 48 -8.05 -7.11 9.10
N PHE A 49 -8.25 -7.45 7.83
CA PHE A 49 -7.20 -7.46 6.82
C PHE A 49 -7.76 -7.13 5.44
N ILE A 50 -7.10 -6.20 4.72
CA ILE A 50 -7.30 -5.98 3.30
C ILE A 50 -5.94 -6.11 2.61
N SER A 51 -5.93 -6.81 1.49
CA SER A 51 -4.78 -6.94 0.59
C SER A 51 -5.13 -6.42 -0.79
N LEU A 52 -4.28 -5.52 -1.30
CA LEU A 52 -4.20 -5.24 -2.72
C LEU A 52 -2.94 -5.91 -3.27
N LYS A 53 -3.10 -7.10 -3.86
CA LYS A 53 -1.98 -7.80 -4.50
C LYS A 53 -1.73 -7.20 -5.87
N PHE A 54 -0.55 -6.63 -6.10
CA PHE A 54 -0.21 -5.98 -7.36
C PHE A 54 0.34 -6.96 -8.38
N LYS A 55 0.02 -6.70 -9.64
CA LYS A 55 0.69 -7.28 -10.80
C LYS A 55 1.03 -6.17 -11.77
N ILE A 56 2.31 -6.12 -12.15
CA ILE A 56 2.79 -5.24 -13.20
C ILE A 56 2.75 -5.99 -14.53
N GLU A 57 2.21 -5.35 -15.57
CA GLU A 57 2.26 -5.87 -16.93
C GLU A 57 3.40 -5.19 -17.71
N GLY A 58 4.22 -5.99 -18.39
CA GLY A 58 5.33 -5.53 -19.23
C GLY A 58 6.61 -5.20 -18.45
N GLU A 59 7.56 -4.56 -19.14
CA GLU A 59 8.83 -4.14 -18.55
C GLU A 59 8.64 -2.95 -17.59
N ILE A 60 9.35 -3.01 -16.47
CA ILE A 60 9.32 -1.99 -15.44
C ILE A 60 10.71 -1.78 -14.83
N GLU A 61 11.01 -0.53 -14.51
CA GLU A 61 12.22 -0.16 -13.78
C GLU A 61 12.14 -0.71 -12.35
N PRO A 62 13.09 -1.56 -11.92
CA PRO A 62 13.10 -2.10 -10.57
C PRO A 62 13.49 -1.02 -9.56
N TYR A 63 12.81 -1.02 -8.42
CA TYR A 63 13.19 -0.25 -7.25
C TYR A 63 14.56 -0.70 -6.74
N PRO A 64 15.55 0.21 -6.63
CA PRO A 64 16.94 -0.19 -6.47
C PRO A 64 17.35 -0.52 -5.02
N TYR A 65 16.46 -0.28 -4.05
CA TYR A 65 16.73 -0.52 -2.63
C TYR A 65 16.18 -1.87 -2.20
N ARG A 66 16.91 -2.56 -1.32
CA ARG A 66 16.58 -3.93 -0.86
C ARG A 66 15.55 -3.97 0.28
N VAL A 67 14.87 -2.85 0.52
CA VAL A 67 13.89 -2.69 1.59
C VAL A 67 12.56 -3.33 1.17
N ARG A 68 12.05 -4.25 2.00
CA ARG A 68 10.76 -4.91 1.77
C ARG A 68 9.57 -3.99 2.01
N VAL A 69 9.63 -3.14 3.02
CA VAL A 69 8.58 -2.15 3.34
C VAL A 69 9.23 -0.76 3.40
N PRO A 70 9.26 -0.01 2.29
CA PRO A 70 9.92 1.29 2.24
C PRO A 70 9.15 2.37 3.02
N VAL A 71 7.83 2.22 3.11
CA VAL A 71 6.95 3.17 3.79
C VAL A 71 5.78 2.44 4.45
N GLU A 72 5.46 2.88 5.66
CA GLU A 72 4.23 2.57 6.37
C GLU A 72 3.43 3.85 6.57
N MET A 73 2.10 3.74 6.55
CA MET A 73 1.20 4.84 6.91
C MET A 73 0.21 4.37 7.97
N ARG A 74 0.06 5.14 9.06
CA ARG A 74 -0.93 4.91 10.11
C ARG A 74 -2.02 5.95 9.99
N ALA A 75 -3.23 5.53 9.65
CA ALA A 75 -4.40 6.38 9.53
C ALA A 75 -5.26 6.32 10.79
N PHE A 76 -5.35 7.43 11.52
CA PHE A 76 -6.06 7.51 12.78
C PHE A 76 -7.56 7.64 12.55
N GLN A 77 -8.32 6.71 13.13
CA GLN A 77 -9.77 6.70 13.08
C GLN A 77 -10.36 7.38 14.33
N THR A 78 -11.61 7.87 14.24
CA THR A 78 -12.24 8.61 15.35
C THR A 78 -12.54 7.73 16.57
N SER A 79 -12.94 6.48 16.34
CA SER A 79 -13.50 5.61 17.40
C SER A 79 -12.89 4.20 17.45
N THR A 80 -11.93 3.90 16.58
CA THR A 80 -11.27 2.59 16.48
C THR A 80 -9.76 2.76 16.47
N ALA A 81 -9.02 1.66 16.62
CA ALA A 81 -7.58 1.70 16.46
C ALA A 81 -7.16 2.25 15.08
N PRO A 82 -5.93 2.80 14.99
CA PRO A 82 -5.37 3.19 13.71
C PRO A 82 -5.36 2.03 12.72
N ILE A 83 -5.62 2.36 11.46
CA ILE A 83 -5.47 1.46 10.34
C ILE A 83 -4.05 1.66 9.80
N VAL A 84 -3.29 0.57 9.72
CA VAL A 84 -1.91 0.55 9.26
C VAL A 84 -1.87 0.06 7.83
N PHE A 85 -1.17 0.80 6.97
CA PHE A 85 -0.92 0.50 5.57
C PHE A 85 0.57 0.18 5.41
N LEU A 86 0.88 -0.98 4.84
CA LEU A 86 2.22 -1.51 4.63
C LEU A 86 2.42 -1.78 3.14
N LEU A 87 3.32 -1.05 2.49
CA LEU A 87 3.66 -1.31 1.10
C LEU A 87 4.78 -2.34 1.02
N HIS A 88 4.47 -3.53 0.53
CA HIS A 88 5.46 -4.57 0.27
C HIS A 88 6.05 -4.41 -1.13
N VAL A 89 7.38 -4.41 -1.20
CA VAL A 89 8.18 -4.44 -2.43
C VAL A 89 9.03 -5.70 -2.39
N VAL A 90 8.96 -6.52 -3.44
CA VAL A 90 9.68 -7.78 -3.56
C VAL A 90 10.47 -7.78 -4.86
N ASN A 91 11.77 -8.07 -4.78
CA ASN A 91 12.69 -8.06 -5.93
C ASN A 91 12.63 -6.75 -6.75
N GLY A 92 12.44 -5.62 -6.07
CA GLY A 92 12.36 -4.31 -6.69
C GLY A 92 11.01 -4.00 -7.36
N VAL A 93 9.97 -4.80 -7.16
CA VAL A 93 8.64 -4.58 -7.73
C VAL A 93 7.59 -4.50 -6.62
N ILE A 94 6.64 -3.56 -6.72
CA ILE A 94 5.49 -3.50 -5.80
C ILE A 94 4.74 -4.83 -5.83
N ASP A 95 4.48 -5.37 -4.66
CA ASP A 95 3.97 -6.73 -4.50
C ASP A 95 2.58 -6.71 -3.83
N GLU A 96 2.45 -5.99 -2.72
CA GLU A 96 1.21 -5.92 -1.95
C GLU A 96 1.07 -4.60 -1.20
N LEU A 97 -0.16 -4.07 -1.14
CA LEU A 97 -0.54 -3.10 -0.11
C LEU A 97 -1.36 -3.85 0.93
N GLU A 98 -0.74 -4.11 2.07
CA GLU A 98 -1.36 -4.75 3.22
C GLU A 98 -1.97 -3.67 4.12
N ILE A 99 -3.21 -3.88 4.54
CA ILE A 99 -3.97 -2.94 5.35
C ILE A 99 -4.56 -3.71 6.53
N ILE A 100 -4.19 -3.32 7.75
CA ILE A 100 -4.58 -4.01 8.99
C ILE A 100 -5.00 -3.02 10.07
N THR A 101 -5.79 -3.46 11.03
CA THR A 101 -6.04 -2.72 12.28
C THR A 101 -5.05 -3.18 13.35
N ALA A 102 -4.52 -2.25 14.14
CA ALA A 102 -3.56 -2.59 15.19
C ALA A 102 -4.17 -3.45 16.32
N ASP A 103 -5.50 -3.41 16.48
CA ASP A 103 -6.25 -4.15 17.50
C ASP A 103 -7.06 -5.34 16.95
N LEU A 104 -6.84 -5.72 15.69
CA LEU A 104 -7.54 -6.80 14.98
C LEU A 104 -9.07 -6.62 14.89
N THR A 105 -9.57 -5.40 15.07
CA THR A 105 -10.98 -5.09 14.82
C THR A 105 -11.32 -5.16 13.33
N GLN A 106 -12.61 -5.39 13.05
CA GLN A 106 -13.07 -5.49 11.66
C GLN A 106 -12.80 -4.21 10.88
N ILE A 107 -12.28 -4.35 9.65
CA ILE A 107 -12.09 -3.22 8.74
C ILE A 107 -13.32 -3.02 7.87
N ASP A 108 -13.97 -1.87 8.02
CA ASP A 108 -14.89 -1.34 7.02
C ASP A 108 -14.12 -0.48 6.00
N ALA A 109 -13.84 -1.07 4.84
CA ALA A 109 -13.06 -0.46 3.77
C ALA A 109 -13.67 0.86 3.24
N ASP A 110 -14.98 1.04 3.32
CA ASP A 110 -15.63 2.26 2.83
C ASP A 110 -15.62 3.40 3.86
N SER A 111 -15.34 3.07 5.12
CA SER A 111 -15.32 4.03 6.22
C SER A 111 -13.92 4.53 6.60
N ILE A 112 -12.86 4.01 5.98
CA ILE A 112 -11.48 4.38 6.30
C ILE A 112 -11.25 5.88 6.09
N LYS A 113 -10.84 6.55 7.18
CA LYS A 113 -10.49 7.97 7.23
C LYS A 113 -8.99 8.17 7.03
N LEU A 114 -8.61 9.16 6.22
CA LEU A 114 -7.23 9.46 5.81
C LEU A 114 -6.80 10.91 6.13
N GLU A 115 -7.64 11.65 6.85
CA GLU A 115 -7.46 13.05 7.21
C GLU A 115 -6.26 13.23 8.14
N LYS A 116 -6.09 12.33 9.11
CA LYS A 116 -4.97 12.31 10.06
C LYS A 116 -4.13 11.05 9.86
N VAL A 117 -2.92 11.23 9.36
CA VAL A 117 -1.98 10.14 9.10
C VAL A 117 -0.60 10.44 9.66
N GLU A 118 0.11 9.40 10.08
CA GLU A 118 1.54 9.41 10.37
C GLU A 118 2.26 8.45 9.43
N TYR A 119 3.50 8.78 9.08
CA TYR A 119 4.32 7.97 8.19
C TYR A 119 5.54 7.46 8.91
N GLU A 120 5.88 6.20 8.66
CA GLU A 120 7.16 5.61 9.05
C GLU A 120 7.90 5.22 7.77
N VAL A 121 8.97 5.97 7.46
CA VAL A 121 9.82 5.69 6.31
C VAL A 121 11.01 4.86 6.79
N ASN A 122 11.31 3.78 6.06
CA ASN A 122 12.44 2.94 6.40
C ASN A 122 13.76 3.72 6.32
N GLN A 123 14.63 3.52 7.33
CA GLN A 123 15.88 4.26 7.49
C GLN A 123 16.85 4.15 6.30
N GLU A 124 16.79 3.06 5.53
CA GLU A 124 17.65 2.90 4.35
C GLU A 124 17.27 3.82 3.19
N VAL A 125 16.00 4.26 3.15
CA VAL A 125 15.43 5.07 2.06
C VAL A 125 14.96 6.45 2.53
N VAL A 126 15.20 6.79 3.80
CA VAL A 126 14.93 8.14 4.31
C VAL A 126 15.77 9.17 3.54
N VAL A 127 15.14 10.28 3.16
CA VAL A 127 15.87 11.44 2.65
C VAL A 127 16.50 12.14 3.85
N LYS A 128 17.83 12.07 3.97
CA LYS A 128 18.54 12.84 5.00
C LYS A 128 18.36 14.33 4.68
N LYS A 129 17.81 15.07 5.62
CA LYS A 129 17.77 16.53 5.59
C LYS A 129 19.17 17.11 5.79
#